data_AF-A0A9P5H4K7-F1
#
_entry.id   AF-A0A9P5H4K7-F1
#
_cell.length_a   1.000
_cell.length_b   1.000
_cell.length_c   1.000
_cell.angle_alpha   90.00
_cell.angle_beta   90.00
_cell.angle_gamma   90.00
#
_symmetry.space_group_name_H-M   'P 1'
#
loop_
_entity.id
_entity.type
_entity.pdbx_description
1 polymer ?
#
loop_
_entity_poly.entity_id
_entity_poly.type
_entity_poly.pdbx_seq_one_letter_code
_entity_poly.pdbx_strand_id
1 'polypeptide(L)'
;MANLGQLFRILPDSSLFGFPPANAPAPIPPLAVPTSIMRPFNIPDHIFVAALDYTVPLTIATLYAVTIKSLNVYNKSHNKKPWAISKTRPFFVFVVLHNIFLAVYSAWTFWGMLGGMRRSILNPMGPDGLVGTVDSFCRLHGSSGPGNSIYYDDASSSFISAAGGAPIVDGFPSRTEMGRMWNEGLAYYGWIFYLSKFYEVLDTFIILAKGKLSSTLQTYHHAGAMLSMWAGMRYMSAPIWMFVLVNSFIHALMYFYYTLTAFSIRVPTPVKRTLTSMQITQFLVGASYAMVHSFVAYTAPLTVTRTNSVVVGDEPAAPLDSIIPTVAANAIESLKMYIFGAAGAATPGAEPVAEPSHVEMMGSTETRYISQPCIATTGETFAIWLNVVYLAPLTYLFVSFFIASYVKRSNAATKIGGKKATPSVNDNVALAEKAGWDAAKGIEKEVYGGESMINGSSDENTSSPPPKKANGKARRRA
;
A
#
# COMPACT_ATOMS: atom_id res chain seq x y z
N MET A 1 -9.47 1.82 -38.36
CA MET A 1 -9.15 1.11 -37.11
C MET A 1 -9.05 2.16 -36.02
N ALA A 2 -10.12 2.35 -35.23
CA ALA A 2 -10.13 3.31 -34.14
C ALA A 2 -9.11 2.86 -33.07
N ASN A 3 -8.35 3.81 -32.51
CA ASN A 3 -7.33 3.55 -31.48
C ASN A 3 -7.96 2.87 -30.26
N LEU A 4 -7.90 1.53 -30.24
CA LEU A 4 -8.15 0.68 -29.06
C LEU A 4 -7.20 1.14 -27.94
N GLY A 5 -7.70 1.19 -26.71
CA GLY A 5 -6.98 1.71 -25.53
C GLY A 5 -5.50 1.32 -25.49
N GLN A 6 -4.61 2.32 -25.44
CA GLN A 6 -3.17 2.14 -25.46
C GLN A 6 -2.57 2.42 -24.08
N LEU A 7 -1.55 1.63 -23.74
CA LEU A 7 -0.69 1.84 -22.58
C LEU A 7 0.66 2.33 -23.07
N PHE A 8 1.21 3.36 -22.42
CA PHE A 8 2.50 3.90 -22.78
C PHE A 8 3.24 4.42 -21.55
N ARG A 9 4.54 4.58 -21.71
CA ARG A 9 5.39 5.19 -20.68
C ARG A 9 5.47 6.69 -20.93
N ILE A 10 5.34 7.47 -19.86
CA ILE A 10 5.52 8.91 -19.88
C ILE A 10 6.48 9.33 -18.77
N LEU A 11 7.26 10.38 -19.00
CA LEU A 11 8.00 11.02 -17.92
C LEU A 11 7.02 11.92 -17.15
N PRO A 12 6.96 11.83 -15.81
CA PRO A 12 6.12 12.73 -15.03
C PRO A 12 6.60 14.17 -15.22
N ASP A 13 5.65 15.10 -15.24
CA ASP A 13 5.92 16.52 -15.37
C ASP A 13 6.80 17.01 -14.18
N SER A 14 7.80 17.86 -14.45
CA SER A 14 8.70 18.37 -13.41
C SER A 14 7.98 19.21 -12.36
N SER A 15 6.84 19.82 -12.72
CA SER A 15 5.98 20.55 -11.78
C SER A 15 5.42 19.68 -10.65
N LEU A 16 5.29 18.36 -10.86
CA LEU A 16 4.80 17.41 -9.85
C LEU A 16 5.79 17.16 -8.71
N PHE A 17 7.07 17.55 -8.86
CA PHE A 17 8.13 17.32 -7.88
C PHE A 17 8.33 18.46 -6.88
N GLY A 18 7.34 19.35 -6.73
CA GLY A 18 7.37 20.44 -5.76
C GLY A 18 7.49 19.96 -4.31
N PHE A 19 8.33 20.62 -3.52
CA PHE A 19 8.44 20.40 -2.07
C PHE A 19 8.41 21.74 -1.32
N PRO A 20 7.60 21.88 -0.24
CA PRO A 20 6.64 20.90 0.28
C PRO A 20 5.50 20.63 -0.73
N PRO A 21 4.92 19.42 -0.73
CA PRO A 21 3.77 19.12 -1.59
C PRO A 21 2.58 20.02 -1.25
N ALA A 22 1.69 20.23 -2.23
CA ALA A 22 0.43 20.93 -1.96
C ALA A 22 -0.36 20.17 -0.88
N ASN A 23 -1.00 20.91 0.03
CA ASN A 23 -1.85 20.30 1.06
C ASN A 23 -3.19 19.80 0.48
N ALA A 24 -3.63 20.28 -0.68
CA ALA A 24 -4.83 19.78 -1.32
C ALA A 24 -4.55 18.49 -2.12
N PRO A 25 -5.56 17.64 -2.38
CA PRO A 25 -6.91 17.68 -1.79
C PRO A 25 -6.91 17.24 -0.33
N ALA A 26 -7.98 17.56 0.41
CA ALA A 26 -8.21 16.96 1.73
C ALA A 26 -8.51 15.45 1.58
N PRO A 27 -8.11 14.60 2.54
CA PRO A 27 -8.34 13.17 2.45
C PRO A 27 -9.84 12.87 2.65
N ILE A 28 -10.38 11.95 1.85
CA ILE A 28 -11.83 11.68 1.82
C ILE A 28 -12.18 10.53 2.78
N PRO A 29 -12.96 10.76 3.85
CA PRO A 29 -13.32 9.72 4.79
C PRO A 29 -14.29 8.69 4.19
N PRO A 30 -14.27 7.43 4.66
CA PRO A 30 -15.22 6.41 4.21
C PRO A 30 -16.65 6.73 4.67
N LEU A 31 -17.63 6.44 3.82
CA LEU A 31 -19.05 6.61 4.16
C LEU A 31 -19.44 5.76 5.38
N ALA A 32 -20.24 6.33 6.28
CA ALA A 32 -20.86 5.58 7.37
C ALA A 32 -21.86 4.53 6.83
N VAL A 33 -21.74 3.29 7.27
CA VAL A 33 -22.61 2.17 6.86
C VAL A 33 -23.12 1.39 8.08
N PRO A 34 -24.17 0.57 7.94
CA PRO A 34 -24.57 -0.35 8.99
C PRO A 34 -23.40 -1.25 9.43
N THR A 35 -23.29 -1.46 10.75
CA THR A 35 -22.21 -2.24 11.33
C THR A 35 -22.26 -3.69 10.85
N SER A 36 -21.10 -4.23 10.46
CA SER A 36 -20.95 -5.61 10.03
C SER A 36 -19.61 -6.19 10.51
N ILE A 37 -19.38 -7.49 10.36
CA ILE A 37 -18.09 -8.10 10.71
C ILE A 37 -16.93 -7.46 9.92
N MET A 38 -17.19 -7.05 8.67
CA MET A 38 -16.20 -6.39 7.81
C MET A 38 -16.04 -4.90 8.14
N ARG A 39 -17.08 -4.25 8.67
CA ARG A 39 -17.05 -2.85 9.11
C ARG A 39 -17.71 -2.72 10.47
N PRO A 40 -17.02 -3.11 11.56
CA PRO A 40 -17.63 -3.22 12.89
C PRO A 40 -17.97 -1.88 13.52
N PHE A 41 -17.34 -0.80 13.06
CA PHE A 41 -17.62 0.57 13.50
C PHE A 41 -17.50 1.54 12.33
N ASN A 42 -18.07 2.73 12.49
CA ASN A 42 -17.89 3.84 11.57
C ASN A 42 -16.80 4.77 12.09
N ILE A 43 -16.02 5.33 11.16
CA ILE A 43 -14.95 6.29 11.48
C ILE A 43 -15.55 7.69 11.33
N PRO A 44 -15.62 8.51 12.39
CA PRO A 44 -16.09 9.88 12.25
C PRO A 44 -15.16 10.71 11.36
N ASP A 45 -15.74 11.49 10.45
CA ASP A 45 -15.01 12.28 9.44
C ASP A 45 -13.90 13.16 10.06
N HIS A 46 -14.21 13.83 11.18
CA HIS A 46 -13.24 14.68 11.87
C HIS A 46 -12.07 13.90 12.45
N ILE A 47 -12.27 12.67 12.95
CA ILE A 47 -11.21 11.81 13.47
C ILE A 47 -10.34 11.30 12.32
N PHE A 48 -10.98 10.93 11.20
CA PHE A 48 -10.28 10.48 10.01
C PHE A 48 -9.28 11.52 9.52
N VAL A 49 -9.74 12.76 9.36
CA VAL A 49 -8.93 13.89 8.90
C VAL A 49 -7.89 14.30 9.94
N ALA A 50 -8.27 14.42 11.21
CA ALA A 50 -7.35 14.83 12.28
C ALA A 50 -6.18 13.85 12.45
N ALA A 51 -6.42 12.54 12.33
CA ALA A 51 -5.36 11.54 12.40
C ALA A 51 -4.36 11.65 11.23
N LEU A 52 -4.78 12.20 10.09
CA LEU A 52 -3.95 12.40 8.90
C LEU A 52 -3.29 13.79 8.85
N ASP A 53 -3.36 14.57 9.93
CA ASP A 53 -2.52 15.76 10.08
C ASP A 53 -1.04 15.35 10.16
N TYR A 54 -0.15 16.06 9.45
CA TYR A 54 1.27 15.70 9.38
C TYR A 54 1.98 15.77 10.74
N THR A 55 1.47 16.58 11.68
CA THR A 55 2.02 16.69 13.02
C THR A 55 1.88 15.38 13.80
N VAL A 56 0.81 14.61 13.59
CA VAL A 56 0.54 13.36 14.30
C VAL A 56 1.63 12.30 14.05
N PRO A 57 1.87 11.83 12.80
CA PRO A 57 2.89 10.83 12.56
C PRO A 57 4.29 11.35 12.80
N LEU A 58 4.56 12.64 12.54
CA LEU A 58 5.88 13.23 12.76
C LEU A 58 6.22 13.27 14.25
N THR A 59 5.31 13.78 15.09
CA THR A 59 5.54 13.86 16.54
C THR A 59 5.68 12.46 17.16
N ILE A 60 4.81 11.52 16.81
CA ILE A 60 4.86 10.15 17.35
C ILE A 60 6.12 9.42 16.87
N ALA A 61 6.50 9.53 15.59
CA ALA A 61 7.70 8.89 15.07
C ALA A 61 8.98 9.47 15.70
N THR A 62 9.05 10.79 15.89
CA THR A 62 10.17 11.45 16.58
C THR A 62 10.25 11.02 18.03
N LEU A 63 9.12 11.06 18.76
CA LEU A 63 9.06 10.61 20.15
C LEU A 63 9.50 9.15 20.26
N TYR A 64 8.96 8.27 19.42
CA TYR A 64 9.35 6.86 19.34
C TYR A 64 10.87 6.72 19.13
N ALA A 65 11.44 7.36 18.11
CA ALA A 65 12.87 7.23 17.82
C ALA A 65 13.76 7.71 18.99
N VAL A 66 13.40 8.83 19.63
CA VAL A 66 14.11 9.36 20.80
C VAL A 66 13.99 8.39 21.98
N THR A 67 12.78 7.92 22.28
CA THR A 67 12.52 6.98 23.37
C THR A 67 13.30 5.69 23.19
N ILE A 68 13.30 5.10 21.99
CA ILE A 68 14.03 3.85 21.73
C ILE A 68 15.53 4.04 21.87
N LYS A 69 16.10 5.15 21.38
CA LYS A 69 17.52 5.47 21.58
C LYS A 69 17.87 5.58 23.06
N SER A 70 17.08 6.31 23.84
CA SER A 70 17.28 6.46 25.29
C SER A 70 17.17 5.12 26.02
N LEU A 71 16.16 4.30 25.69
CA LEU A 71 15.96 2.98 26.31
C LEU A 71 17.04 1.97 25.91
N ASN A 72 17.60 2.08 24.69
CA ASN A 72 18.77 1.30 24.29
C ASN A 72 20.00 1.65 25.13
N VAL A 73 20.25 2.95 25.37
CA VAL A 73 21.34 3.41 26.24
C VAL A 73 21.15 2.88 27.66
N TYR A 74 19.93 2.96 28.18
CA TYR A 74 19.56 2.40 29.48
C TYR A 74 19.79 0.88 29.56
N ASN A 75 19.32 0.11 28.58
CA ASN A 75 19.55 -1.34 28.57
C ASN A 75 21.05 -1.68 28.46
N LYS A 76 21.83 -0.88 27.72
CA LYS A 76 23.29 -1.04 27.64
C LYS A 76 23.96 -0.77 28.99
N SER A 77 23.59 0.30 29.69
CA SER A 77 24.15 0.61 31.03
C SER A 77 23.72 -0.38 32.11
N HIS A 78 22.55 -1.01 31.97
CA HIS A 78 22.05 -2.06 32.87
C HIS A 78 22.48 -3.49 32.50
N ASN A 79 23.57 -3.65 31.75
CA ASN A 79 24.13 -4.96 31.36
C ASN A 79 23.11 -5.86 30.63
N LYS A 80 22.21 -5.28 29.82
CA LYS A 80 21.17 -5.99 29.05
C LYS A 80 20.28 -6.90 29.90
N LYS A 81 20.10 -6.60 31.20
CA LYS A 81 19.25 -7.39 32.10
C LYS A 81 17.76 -7.18 31.76
N PRO A 82 16.94 -8.25 31.71
CA PRO A 82 15.50 -8.12 31.51
C PRO A 82 14.83 -7.31 32.62
N TRP A 83 13.88 -6.45 32.25
CA TRP A 83 13.15 -5.62 33.20
C TRP A 83 12.28 -6.47 34.11
N ALA A 84 12.00 -6.00 35.33
CA ALA A 84 11.17 -6.73 36.29
C ALA A 84 9.80 -7.10 35.71
N ILE A 85 9.16 -6.17 34.98
CA ILE A 85 7.86 -6.40 34.33
C ILE A 85 7.89 -7.59 33.36
N SER A 86 8.99 -7.80 32.64
CA SER A 86 9.11 -8.85 31.62
C SER A 86 9.06 -10.28 32.17
N LYS A 87 9.29 -10.44 33.48
CA LYS A 87 9.29 -11.74 34.17
C LYS A 87 7.92 -12.11 34.74
N THR A 88 6.96 -11.20 34.66
CA THR A 88 5.64 -11.38 35.27
C THR A 88 4.71 -12.18 34.35
N ARG A 89 3.77 -12.95 34.93
CA ARG A 89 2.72 -13.64 34.16
C ARG A 89 1.86 -12.68 33.32
N PRO A 90 1.43 -11.51 33.84
CA PRO A 90 0.72 -10.52 33.04
C PRO A 90 1.46 -10.09 31.78
N PHE A 91 2.79 -9.88 31.85
CA PHE A 91 3.57 -9.55 30.67
C PHE A 91 3.60 -10.67 29.63
N PHE A 92 3.71 -11.92 30.08
CA PHE A 92 3.61 -13.07 29.16
C PHE A 92 2.25 -13.13 28.46
N VAL A 93 1.15 -12.99 29.23
CA VAL A 93 -0.21 -12.94 28.67
C VAL A 93 -0.37 -11.78 27.68
N PHE A 94 0.15 -10.60 28.03
CA PHE A 94 0.17 -9.43 27.15
C PHE A 94 0.87 -9.74 25.83
N VAL A 95 2.08 -10.32 25.84
CA VAL A 95 2.82 -10.66 24.61
C VAL A 95 2.03 -11.64 23.73
N VAL A 96 1.38 -12.64 24.34
CA VAL A 96 0.56 -13.62 23.61
C VAL A 96 -0.66 -12.95 22.99
N LEU A 97 -1.43 -12.19 23.79
CA LEU A 97 -2.62 -11.48 23.31
C LEU A 97 -2.28 -10.45 22.23
N HIS A 98 -1.17 -9.73 22.39
CA HIS A 98 -0.65 -8.78 21.41
C HIS A 98 -0.40 -9.44 20.05
N ASN A 99 0.32 -10.58 20.03
CA ASN A 99 0.59 -11.30 18.78
C ASN A 99 -0.69 -11.88 18.16
N ILE A 100 -1.59 -12.45 18.98
CA ILE A 100 -2.87 -12.98 18.49
C ILE A 100 -3.73 -11.85 17.90
N PHE A 101 -3.84 -10.74 18.61
CA PHE A 101 -4.56 -9.56 18.17
C PHE A 101 -4.04 -9.08 16.82
N LEU A 102 -2.73 -8.87 16.69
CA LEU A 102 -2.14 -8.42 15.43
C LEU A 102 -2.28 -9.44 14.30
N ALA A 103 -2.22 -10.74 14.59
CA ALA A 103 -2.45 -11.77 13.58
C ALA A 103 -3.89 -11.75 13.05
N VAL A 104 -4.89 -11.73 13.95
CA VAL A 104 -6.32 -11.68 13.60
C VAL A 104 -6.67 -10.38 12.89
N TYR A 105 -6.20 -9.25 13.44
CA TYR A 105 -6.37 -7.93 12.86
C TYR A 105 -5.80 -7.83 11.44
N SER A 106 -4.59 -8.36 11.23
CA SER A 106 -3.94 -8.33 9.92
C SER A 106 -4.67 -9.24 8.92
N ALA A 107 -5.13 -10.42 9.36
CA ALA A 107 -5.93 -11.31 8.52
C ALA A 107 -7.27 -10.69 8.12
N TRP A 108 -7.95 -10.03 9.06
CA TRP A 108 -9.19 -9.30 8.82
C TRP A 108 -8.99 -8.13 7.84
N THR A 109 -7.93 -7.34 8.02
CA THR A 109 -7.57 -6.24 7.11
C THR A 109 -7.28 -6.76 5.71
N PHE A 110 -6.50 -7.84 5.61
CA PHE A 110 -6.20 -8.50 4.33
C PHE A 110 -7.48 -8.95 3.63
N TRP A 111 -8.36 -9.66 4.33
CA TRP A 111 -9.60 -10.18 3.74
C TRP A 111 -10.52 -9.06 3.26
N GLY A 112 -10.68 -8.02 4.09
CA GLY A 112 -11.45 -6.84 3.76
C GLY A 112 -10.94 -6.12 2.50
N MET A 113 -9.62 -5.86 2.46
CA MET A 113 -8.96 -5.27 1.29
C MET A 113 -9.05 -6.19 0.07
N LEU A 114 -8.83 -7.50 0.20
CA LEU A 114 -8.93 -8.44 -0.91
C LEU A 114 -10.32 -8.39 -1.54
N GLY A 115 -11.37 -8.30 -0.73
CA GLY A 115 -12.74 -8.09 -1.19
C GLY A 115 -12.90 -6.78 -1.96
N GLY A 116 -12.40 -5.67 -1.42
CA GLY A 116 -12.44 -4.36 -2.08
C GLY A 116 -11.69 -4.34 -3.42
N MET A 117 -10.49 -4.92 -3.45
CA MET A 117 -9.67 -5.04 -4.67
C MET A 117 -10.38 -5.89 -5.73
N ARG A 118 -11.02 -7.00 -5.36
CA ARG A 118 -11.78 -7.86 -6.30
C ARG A 118 -12.97 -7.14 -6.94
N ARG A 119 -13.61 -6.21 -6.23
CA ARG A 119 -14.72 -5.41 -6.76
C ARG A 119 -14.25 -4.21 -7.59
N SER A 120 -13.05 -3.71 -7.29
CA SER A 120 -12.48 -2.52 -7.94
C SER A 120 -11.69 -2.82 -9.21
N ILE A 121 -10.98 -3.95 -9.27
CA ILE A 121 -10.09 -4.27 -10.38
C ILE A 121 -10.88 -4.89 -11.53
N LEU A 122 -10.88 -4.22 -12.67
CA LEU A 122 -11.43 -4.76 -13.91
C LEU A 122 -10.59 -5.93 -14.44
N ASN A 123 -11.27 -6.93 -15.00
CA ASN A 123 -10.63 -8.10 -15.59
C ASN A 123 -9.83 -7.70 -16.84
N PRO A 124 -8.53 -8.04 -16.95
CA PRO A 124 -7.72 -7.69 -18.12
C PRO A 124 -8.18 -8.35 -19.43
N MET A 125 -8.94 -9.44 -19.34
CA MET A 125 -9.57 -10.13 -20.48
C MET A 125 -11.02 -9.69 -20.69
N GLY A 126 -11.48 -8.67 -19.96
CA GLY A 126 -12.81 -8.08 -20.09
C GLY A 126 -12.91 -7.11 -21.28
N PRO A 127 -14.07 -6.43 -21.42
CA PRO A 127 -14.34 -5.53 -22.55
C PRO A 127 -13.40 -4.32 -22.60
N ASP A 128 -12.95 -3.82 -21.44
CA ASP A 128 -12.02 -2.69 -21.34
C ASP A 128 -10.54 -3.10 -21.46
N GLY A 129 -10.28 -4.42 -21.59
CA GLY A 129 -8.96 -5.00 -21.71
C GLY A 129 -7.99 -4.62 -20.59
N LEU A 130 -6.70 -4.62 -20.92
CA LEU A 130 -5.63 -4.27 -19.98
C LEU A 130 -5.68 -2.81 -19.52
N VAL A 131 -6.22 -1.90 -20.34
CA VAL A 131 -6.37 -0.49 -19.98
C VAL A 131 -7.34 -0.33 -18.81
N GLY A 132 -8.47 -1.01 -18.82
CA GLY A 132 -9.41 -1.00 -17.68
C GLY A 132 -8.76 -1.49 -16.39
N THR A 133 -7.93 -2.54 -16.46
CA THR A 133 -7.18 -3.02 -15.29
C THR A 133 -6.17 -1.98 -14.78
N VAL A 134 -5.40 -1.35 -15.68
CA VAL A 134 -4.42 -0.32 -15.29
C VAL A 134 -5.12 0.91 -14.71
N ASP A 135 -6.20 1.37 -15.33
CA ASP A 135 -7.04 2.46 -14.83
C ASP A 135 -7.56 2.18 -13.41
N SER A 136 -7.99 0.94 -13.14
CA SER A 136 -8.42 0.50 -11.81
C SER A 136 -7.33 0.63 -10.74
N PHE A 137 -6.06 0.45 -11.14
CA PHE A 137 -4.91 0.58 -10.25
C PHE A 137 -4.39 2.01 -10.11
N CYS A 138 -4.72 2.90 -11.06
CA CYS A 138 -4.24 4.27 -11.09
C CYS A 138 -5.21 5.28 -10.51
N ARG A 139 -6.51 5.05 -10.60
CA ARG A 139 -7.53 5.99 -10.15
C ARG A 139 -8.34 5.44 -9.00
N LEU A 140 -8.41 6.21 -7.92
CA LEU A 140 -9.05 5.81 -6.67
C LEU A 140 -10.53 6.16 -6.57
N HIS A 141 -10.99 7.17 -7.33
CA HIS A 141 -12.34 7.74 -7.21
C HIS A 141 -13.09 7.78 -8.54
N GLY A 142 -14.42 7.82 -8.47
CA GLY A 142 -15.34 7.71 -9.60
C GLY A 142 -15.84 6.28 -9.82
N SER A 143 -16.63 6.10 -10.87
CA SER A 143 -17.20 4.80 -11.26
C SER A 143 -16.14 3.91 -11.92
N SER A 144 -16.41 2.60 -11.93
CA SER A 144 -15.58 1.65 -12.67
C SER A 144 -15.54 1.96 -14.16
N GLY A 145 -14.42 1.64 -14.79
CA GLY A 145 -14.24 1.79 -16.23
C GLY A 145 -13.36 2.99 -16.60
N PRO A 146 -12.56 2.87 -17.67
CA PRO A 146 -11.72 3.96 -18.14
C PRO A 146 -12.58 5.15 -18.58
N GLY A 147 -12.17 6.37 -18.20
CA GLY A 147 -12.89 7.61 -18.50
C GLY A 147 -13.89 8.05 -17.43
N ASN A 148 -14.30 7.16 -16.53
CA ASN A 148 -15.23 7.44 -15.43
C ASN A 148 -14.53 7.89 -14.14
N SER A 149 -13.21 8.06 -14.17
CA SER A 149 -12.45 8.45 -12.98
C SER A 149 -12.72 9.90 -12.58
N ILE A 150 -12.64 10.15 -11.28
CA ILE A 150 -12.57 11.48 -10.69
C ILE A 150 -11.18 11.63 -10.10
N TYR A 151 -10.53 12.75 -10.39
CA TYR A 151 -9.19 13.04 -9.89
C TYR A 151 -9.06 14.52 -9.56
N TYR A 152 -8.13 14.84 -8.67
CA TYR A 152 -7.85 16.22 -8.31
C TYR A 152 -6.92 16.84 -9.35
N ASP A 153 -7.24 18.06 -9.77
CA ASP A 153 -6.41 18.86 -10.66
C ASP A 153 -5.82 20.05 -9.89
N ASP A 154 -4.48 20.07 -9.79
CA ASP A 154 -3.76 21.11 -9.05
C ASP A 154 -3.94 22.50 -9.70
N ALA A 155 -4.12 22.56 -11.03
CA ALA A 155 -4.27 23.81 -11.77
C ALA A 155 -5.62 24.50 -11.50
N SER A 156 -6.72 23.74 -11.53
CA SER A 156 -8.06 24.25 -11.21
C SER A 156 -8.39 24.22 -9.72
N SER A 157 -7.53 23.60 -8.89
CA SER A 157 -7.78 23.40 -7.45
C SER A 157 -9.12 22.73 -7.15
N SER A 158 -9.51 21.77 -8.00
CA SER A 158 -10.81 21.11 -7.90
C SER A 158 -10.74 19.65 -8.34
N PHE A 159 -11.70 18.85 -7.86
CA PHE A 159 -11.90 17.52 -8.44
C PHE A 159 -12.61 17.68 -9.78
N ILE A 160 -12.08 17.00 -10.79
CA ILE A 160 -12.65 16.99 -12.13
C ILE A 160 -12.94 15.55 -12.56
N SER A 161 -13.91 15.40 -13.43
CA SER A 161 -14.17 14.13 -14.11
C SER A 161 -14.15 14.32 -15.61
N ALA A 162 -13.58 13.31 -16.27
CA ALA A 162 -13.61 13.14 -17.70
C ALA A 162 -15.04 12.82 -18.20
N ALA A 163 -15.82 12.07 -17.43
CA ALA A 163 -17.20 11.73 -17.76
C ALA A 163 -18.17 12.73 -17.13
N GLY A 164 -19.12 13.25 -17.92
CA GLY A 164 -20.16 14.18 -17.46
C GLY A 164 -21.19 13.58 -16.48
N GLY A 165 -21.00 12.34 -16.01
CA GLY A 165 -21.92 11.61 -15.14
C GLY A 165 -21.34 11.15 -13.80
N ALA A 166 -20.06 11.38 -13.52
CA ALA A 166 -19.47 10.98 -12.24
C ALA A 166 -19.83 12.01 -11.15
N PRO A 167 -20.54 11.63 -10.07
CA PRO A 167 -21.05 12.56 -9.08
C PRO A 167 -19.93 13.17 -8.23
N ILE A 168 -19.57 14.42 -8.54
CA ILE A 168 -18.88 15.32 -7.62
C ILE A 168 -19.96 16.00 -6.77
N VAL A 169 -19.91 15.80 -5.45
CA VAL A 169 -20.86 16.34 -4.47
C VAL A 169 -20.10 17.28 -3.55
N ASP A 170 -20.56 18.52 -3.43
CA ASP A 170 -19.93 19.57 -2.61
C ASP A 170 -18.43 19.78 -2.92
N GLY A 171 -18.04 19.60 -4.19
CA GLY A 171 -16.65 19.74 -4.64
C GLY A 171 -15.75 18.54 -4.35
N PHE A 172 -16.28 17.43 -3.82
CA PHE A 172 -15.55 16.18 -3.58
C PHE A 172 -16.14 15.01 -4.37
N PRO A 173 -15.36 13.96 -4.68
CA PRO A 173 -15.89 12.72 -5.21
C PRO A 173 -16.94 12.13 -4.27
N SER A 174 -18.04 11.63 -4.83
CA SER A 174 -19.08 10.97 -4.03
C SER A 174 -18.52 9.82 -3.21
N ARG A 175 -18.93 9.75 -1.95
CA ARG A 175 -18.58 8.66 -1.02
C ARG A 175 -19.49 7.44 -1.17
N THR A 176 -20.60 7.58 -1.89
CA THR A 176 -21.57 6.49 -2.12
C THR A 176 -21.31 5.76 -3.42
N GLU A 177 -20.54 6.34 -4.33
CA GLU A 177 -20.21 5.74 -5.61
C GLU A 177 -19.23 4.57 -5.42
N MET A 178 -19.66 3.38 -5.80
CA MET A 178 -18.88 2.14 -5.70
C MET A 178 -18.17 1.86 -7.02
N GLY A 179 -17.24 0.89 -7.02
CA GLY A 179 -16.53 0.45 -8.22
C GLY A 179 -15.06 0.86 -8.32
N ARG A 180 -14.53 1.64 -7.36
CA ARG A 180 -13.09 1.93 -7.25
C ARG A 180 -12.57 1.78 -5.83
N MET A 181 -11.25 1.56 -5.75
CA MET A 181 -10.57 1.05 -4.57
C MET A 181 -10.81 1.87 -3.31
N TRP A 182 -10.95 3.20 -3.41
CA TRP A 182 -11.14 4.06 -2.25
C TRP A 182 -12.39 3.70 -1.46
N ASN A 183 -13.55 3.82 -2.11
CA ASN A 183 -14.85 3.57 -1.50
C ASN A 183 -15.10 2.07 -1.26
N GLU A 184 -14.52 1.21 -2.10
CA GLU A 184 -14.66 -0.26 -1.99
C GLU A 184 -13.94 -0.87 -0.78
N GLY A 185 -12.96 -0.16 -0.21
CA GLY A 185 -12.34 -0.58 1.04
C GLY A 185 -11.08 0.19 1.45
N LEU A 186 -10.33 0.77 0.52
CA LEU A 186 -9.02 1.37 0.82
C LEU A 186 -9.12 2.55 1.80
N ALA A 187 -10.18 3.36 1.72
CA ALA A 187 -10.40 4.45 2.68
C ALA A 187 -10.53 3.92 4.13
N TYR A 188 -11.35 2.88 4.33
CA TYR A 188 -11.62 2.32 5.65
C TYR A 188 -10.46 1.46 6.16
N TYR A 189 -10.08 0.41 5.42
CA TYR A 189 -9.02 -0.51 5.86
C TYR A 189 -7.64 0.13 5.80
N GLY A 190 -7.38 1.02 4.85
CA GLY A 190 -6.14 1.77 4.80
C GLY A 190 -5.98 2.68 6.00
N TRP A 191 -7.03 3.35 6.47
CA TRP A 191 -6.95 4.20 7.65
C TRP A 191 -6.77 3.41 8.94
N ILE A 192 -7.45 2.29 9.10
CA ILE A 192 -7.23 1.45 10.30
C ILE A 192 -5.84 0.82 10.25
N PHE A 193 -5.37 0.40 9.07
CA PHE A 193 -4.00 -0.08 8.86
C PHE A 193 -2.95 1.01 9.13
N TYR A 194 -3.26 2.26 8.82
CA TYR A 194 -2.45 3.39 9.25
C TYR A 194 -2.35 3.46 10.78
N LEU A 195 -3.48 3.36 11.49
CA LEU A 195 -3.45 3.34 12.96
C LEU A 195 -2.65 2.17 13.53
N SER A 196 -2.65 1.01 12.88
CA SER A 196 -1.90 -0.16 13.36
C SER A 196 -0.40 0.11 13.43
N LYS A 197 0.15 1.01 12.61
CA LYS A 197 1.59 1.35 12.64
C LYS A 197 2.01 2.01 13.94
N PHE A 198 1.12 2.75 14.58
CA PHE A 198 1.36 3.30 15.91
C PHE A 198 1.29 2.23 16.99
N TYR A 199 0.38 1.25 16.83
CA TYR A 199 0.25 0.13 17.75
C TYR A 199 1.45 -0.84 17.67
N GLU A 200 1.99 -1.09 16.47
CA GLU A 200 3.12 -1.99 16.22
C GLU A 200 4.42 -1.56 16.94
N VAL A 201 4.51 -0.30 17.42
CA VAL A 201 5.59 0.16 18.30
C VAL A 201 5.74 -0.71 19.57
N LEU A 202 4.64 -1.33 20.02
CA LEU A 202 4.67 -2.25 21.16
C LEU A 202 5.59 -3.46 20.93
N ASP A 203 5.85 -3.86 19.69
CA ASP A 203 6.86 -4.90 19.38
C ASP A 203 8.25 -4.48 19.87
N THR A 204 8.58 -3.19 19.67
CA THR A 204 9.86 -2.63 20.09
C THR A 204 9.92 -2.54 21.61
N PHE A 205 8.82 -2.15 22.25
CA PHE A 205 8.70 -2.16 23.71
C PHE A 205 8.91 -3.56 24.30
N ILE A 206 8.30 -4.59 23.72
CA ILE A 206 8.46 -5.99 24.19
C ILE A 206 9.93 -6.43 24.13
N ILE A 207 10.66 -6.04 23.08
CA ILE A 207 12.09 -6.36 22.93
C ILE A 207 12.92 -5.65 24.00
N LEU A 208 12.71 -4.35 24.19
CA LEU A 208 13.40 -3.55 25.20
C LEU A 208 13.11 -4.06 26.61
N ALA A 209 11.85 -4.39 26.92
CA ALA A 209 11.45 -4.91 28.22
C ALA A 209 12.14 -6.24 28.54
N LYS A 210 12.42 -7.07 27.53
CA LYS A 210 13.20 -8.32 27.66
C LYS A 210 14.71 -8.07 27.85
N GLY A 211 15.16 -6.83 27.99
CA GLY A 211 16.55 -6.44 28.18
C GLY A 211 17.37 -6.42 26.89
N LYS A 212 16.75 -6.71 25.75
CA LYS A 212 17.40 -6.67 24.44
C LYS A 212 17.46 -5.23 23.94
N LEU A 213 18.40 -4.96 23.03
CA LEU A 213 18.46 -3.69 22.32
C LEU A 213 17.54 -3.75 21.10
N SER A 214 16.78 -2.69 20.86
CA SER A 214 16.08 -2.51 19.59
C SER A 214 17.11 -2.19 18.51
N SER A 215 17.04 -2.89 17.38
CA SER A 215 17.93 -2.62 16.24
C SER A 215 17.58 -1.29 15.56
N THR A 216 18.57 -0.67 14.92
CA THR A 216 18.34 0.46 14.03
C THR A 216 17.37 0.10 12.92
N LEU A 217 17.42 -1.13 12.39
CA LEU A 217 16.49 -1.63 11.38
C LEU A 217 15.04 -1.58 11.86
N GLN A 218 14.77 -2.08 13.07
CA GLN A 218 13.43 -2.09 13.64
C GLN A 218 12.91 -0.67 13.89
N THR A 219 13.76 0.18 14.47
CA THR A 219 13.41 1.58 14.76
C THR A 219 13.15 2.37 13.47
N TYR A 220 14.02 2.21 12.47
CA TYR A 220 13.88 2.86 11.16
C TYR A 220 12.63 2.34 10.42
N HIS A 221 12.37 1.03 10.48
CA HIS A 221 11.17 0.44 9.86
C HIS A 221 9.88 0.98 10.47
N HIS A 222 9.70 0.93 11.79
CA HIS A 222 8.44 1.39 12.40
C HIS A 222 8.23 2.89 12.22
N ALA A 223 9.26 3.72 12.40
CA ALA A 223 9.15 5.17 12.19
C ALA A 223 8.86 5.51 10.72
N GLY A 224 9.60 4.92 9.79
CA GLY A 224 9.40 5.16 8.36
C GLY A 224 8.07 4.61 7.84
N ALA A 225 7.58 3.49 8.38
CA ALA A 225 6.26 2.96 8.05
C ALA A 225 5.12 3.89 8.45
N MET A 226 5.21 4.58 9.60
CA MET A 226 4.22 5.59 10.00
C MET A 226 4.14 6.73 9.00
N LEU A 227 5.29 7.30 8.63
CA LEU A 227 5.37 8.43 7.68
C LEU A 227 4.94 8.02 6.27
N SER A 228 5.38 6.85 5.82
CA SER A 228 5.06 6.31 4.49
C SER A 228 3.57 6.00 4.34
N MET A 229 2.97 5.43 5.38
CA MET A 229 1.54 5.13 5.41
C MET A 229 0.68 6.40 5.52
N TRP A 230 1.12 7.37 6.33
CA TRP A 230 0.51 8.70 6.40
C TRP A 230 0.46 9.36 5.02
N ALA A 231 1.60 9.48 4.33
CA ALA A 231 1.65 10.17 3.03
C ALA A 231 0.74 9.49 2.00
N GLY A 232 0.74 8.15 1.95
CA GLY A 232 -0.11 7.40 1.03
C GLY A 232 -1.61 7.62 1.25
N MET A 233 -2.07 7.62 2.51
CA MET A 233 -3.47 7.88 2.84
C MET A 233 -3.85 9.36 2.72
N ARG A 234 -2.96 10.25 3.17
CA ARG A 234 -3.20 11.70 3.19
C ARG A 234 -3.36 12.27 1.79
N TYR A 235 -2.52 11.82 0.86
CA TYR A 235 -2.55 12.27 -0.54
C TYR A 235 -3.31 11.31 -1.46
N MET A 236 -3.99 10.30 -0.89
CA MET A 236 -4.79 9.33 -1.65
C MET A 236 -3.99 8.75 -2.83
N SER A 237 -2.73 8.39 -2.56
CA SER A 237 -1.81 7.89 -3.57
C SER A 237 -2.08 6.42 -3.86
N ALA A 238 -2.50 6.09 -5.08
CA ALA A 238 -2.99 4.77 -5.42
C ALA A 238 -2.08 3.61 -4.99
N PRO A 239 -0.75 3.65 -5.15
CA PRO A 239 0.12 2.53 -4.77
C PRO A 239 0.07 2.08 -3.31
N ILE A 240 -0.52 2.88 -2.42
CA ILE A 240 -0.66 2.55 -0.99
C ILE A 240 -1.45 1.26 -0.75
N TRP A 241 -2.32 0.84 -1.68
CA TRP A 241 -3.06 -0.42 -1.56
C TRP A 241 -2.14 -1.64 -1.43
N MET A 242 -0.97 -1.63 -2.07
CA MET A 242 0.03 -2.71 -1.96
C MET A 242 0.56 -2.81 -0.54
N PHE A 243 0.79 -1.66 0.10
CA PHE A 243 1.21 -1.63 1.48
C PHE A 243 0.09 -2.21 2.36
N VAL A 244 -1.16 -1.79 2.19
CA VAL A 244 -2.25 -2.31 3.02
C VAL A 244 -2.49 -3.82 2.80
N LEU A 245 -2.68 -4.25 1.54
CA LEU A 245 -3.08 -5.63 1.21
C LEU A 245 -1.94 -6.63 1.45
N VAL A 246 -0.77 -6.41 0.86
CA VAL A 246 0.31 -7.42 0.88
C VAL A 246 0.98 -7.46 2.25
N ASN A 247 1.17 -6.31 2.90
CA ASN A 247 1.75 -6.28 4.24
C ASN A 247 0.82 -6.92 5.27
N SER A 248 -0.50 -6.65 5.22
CA SER A 248 -1.43 -7.28 6.17
C SER A 248 -1.47 -8.80 6.01
N PHE A 249 -1.35 -9.34 4.79
CA PHE A 249 -1.17 -10.78 4.57
C PHE A 249 0.11 -11.31 5.25
N ILE A 250 1.25 -10.69 4.98
CA ILE A 250 2.54 -11.14 5.52
C ILE A 250 2.60 -10.94 7.04
N HIS A 251 2.03 -9.87 7.57
CA HIS A 251 1.93 -9.60 9.01
C HIS A 251 1.03 -10.63 9.69
N ALA A 252 -0.08 -11.04 9.07
CA ALA A 252 -0.91 -12.13 9.61
C ALA A 252 -0.08 -13.41 9.80
N LEU A 253 0.71 -13.79 8.80
CA LEU A 253 1.59 -14.97 8.88
C LEU A 253 2.73 -14.79 9.88
N MET A 254 3.32 -13.61 9.96
CA MET A 254 4.44 -13.29 10.84
C MET A 254 4.03 -13.27 12.32
N TYR A 255 2.92 -12.62 12.67
CA TYR A 255 2.40 -12.63 14.04
C TYR A 255 1.82 -13.99 14.43
N PHE A 256 1.25 -14.74 13.49
CA PHE A 256 0.90 -16.14 13.73
C PHE A 256 2.15 -16.97 14.08
N TYR A 257 3.24 -16.82 13.32
CA TYR A 257 4.52 -17.43 13.64
C TYR A 257 5.03 -17.03 15.04
N TYR A 258 4.98 -15.75 15.40
CA TYR A 258 5.39 -15.29 16.74
C TYR A 258 4.51 -15.86 17.85
N THR A 259 3.21 -15.98 17.63
CA THR A 259 2.27 -16.65 18.53
C THR A 259 2.70 -18.10 18.78
N LEU A 260 2.97 -18.87 17.73
CA LEU A 260 3.44 -20.25 17.85
C LEU A 260 4.75 -20.34 18.65
N THR A 261 5.70 -19.44 18.39
CA THR A 261 6.97 -19.42 19.14
C THR A 261 6.79 -19.03 20.61
N ALA A 262 5.80 -18.19 20.94
CA ALA A 262 5.49 -17.83 22.32
C ALA A 262 4.93 -19.01 23.12
N PHE A 263 4.20 -19.92 22.46
CA PHE A 263 3.76 -21.20 23.03
C PHE A 263 4.82 -22.31 22.99
N SER A 264 6.08 -21.98 22.66
CA SER A 264 7.18 -22.95 22.52
C SER A 264 6.93 -24.05 21.48
N ILE A 265 6.06 -23.80 20.50
CA ILE A 265 5.82 -24.73 19.40
C ILE A 265 6.99 -24.63 18.42
N ARG A 266 7.65 -25.76 18.15
CA ARG A 266 8.84 -25.81 17.30
C ARG A 266 8.44 -25.65 15.83
N VAL A 267 8.66 -24.47 15.28
CA VAL A 267 8.40 -24.19 13.86
C VAL A 267 9.61 -24.59 13.00
N PRO A 268 9.43 -25.34 11.89
CA PRO A 268 10.52 -25.71 11.00
C PRO A 268 11.27 -24.51 10.39
N THR A 269 12.60 -24.63 10.28
CA THR A 269 13.46 -23.61 9.65
C THR A 269 13.02 -23.19 8.23
N PRO A 270 12.49 -24.09 7.36
CA PRO A 270 11.96 -23.68 6.06
C PRO A 270 10.85 -22.64 6.15
N VAL A 271 9.93 -22.76 7.11
CA VAL A 271 8.83 -21.79 7.30
C VAL A 271 9.39 -20.42 7.66
N LYS A 272 10.37 -20.37 8.58
CA LYS A 272 11.08 -19.12 8.91
C LYS A 272 11.73 -18.49 7.69
N ARG A 273 12.40 -19.31 6.85
CA ARG A 273 13.05 -18.84 5.62
C ARG A 273 12.04 -18.31 4.62
N THR A 274 10.91 -19.00 4.42
CA THR A 274 9.84 -18.56 3.52
C THR A 274 9.22 -17.24 3.98
N LEU A 275 8.99 -17.05 5.28
CA LEU A 275 8.51 -15.79 5.83
C LEU A 275 9.45 -14.63 5.52
N THR A 276 10.76 -14.80 5.76
CA THR A 276 11.75 -13.77 5.43
C THR A 276 11.85 -13.51 3.92
N SER A 277 11.76 -14.55 3.09
CA SER A 277 11.70 -14.39 1.64
C SER A 277 10.48 -13.58 1.20
N MET A 278 9.29 -13.88 1.75
CA MET A 278 8.06 -13.13 1.45
C MET A 278 8.18 -11.65 1.84
N GLN A 279 8.77 -11.33 2.99
CA GLN A 279 9.04 -9.95 3.41
C GLN A 279 9.96 -9.20 2.44
N ILE A 280 11.03 -9.85 1.97
CA ILE A 280 11.97 -9.25 1.00
C ILE A 280 11.27 -9.03 -0.34
N THR A 281 10.53 -10.04 -0.82
CA THR A 281 9.76 -9.93 -2.06
C THR A 281 8.72 -8.82 -1.98
N GLN A 282 8.04 -8.64 -0.85
CA GLN A 282 7.11 -7.53 -0.63
C GLN A 282 7.78 -6.17 -0.83
N PHE A 283 8.97 -5.95 -0.27
CA PHE A 283 9.67 -4.68 -0.42
C PHE A 283 10.12 -4.44 -1.86
N LEU A 284 10.70 -5.45 -2.51
CA LEU A 284 11.15 -5.34 -3.90
C LEU A 284 9.99 -5.07 -4.86
N VAL A 285 8.91 -5.85 -4.76
CA VAL A 285 7.74 -5.71 -5.62
C VAL A 285 7.01 -4.41 -5.33
N GLY A 286 6.81 -4.06 -4.04
CA GLY A 286 6.14 -2.83 -3.63
C GLY A 286 6.87 -1.57 -4.09
N ALA A 287 8.19 -1.49 -3.86
CA ALA A 287 8.99 -0.35 -4.30
C ALA A 287 9.05 -0.23 -5.82
N SER A 288 9.20 -1.36 -6.54
CA SER A 288 9.21 -1.37 -8.00
C SER A 288 7.86 -0.95 -8.56
N TYR A 289 6.76 -1.42 -7.98
CA TYR A 289 5.40 -1.05 -8.38
C TYR A 289 5.14 0.45 -8.16
N ALA A 290 5.48 0.98 -6.99
CA ALA A 290 5.36 2.41 -6.70
C ALA A 290 6.17 3.26 -7.68
N MET A 291 7.40 2.84 -8.00
CA MET A 291 8.24 3.53 -9.00
C MET A 291 7.63 3.48 -10.41
N VAL A 292 7.21 2.30 -10.86
CA VAL A 292 6.58 2.13 -12.19
C VAL A 292 5.33 2.99 -12.32
N HIS A 293 4.56 3.13 -11.24
CA HIS A 293 3.36 3.96 -11.20
C HIS A 293 3.60 5.39 -11.69
N SER A 294 4.77 5.96 -11.39
CA SER A 294 5.16 7.31 -11.82
C SER A 294 5.37 7.48 -13.32
N PHE A 295 5.49 6.37 -14.05
CA PHE A 295 5.79 6.39 -15.48
C PHE A 295 4.69 5.80 -16.35
N VAL A 296 3.57 5.38 -15.76
CA VAL A 296 2.47 4.76 -16.52
C VAL A 296 1.43 5.82 -16.89
N ALA A 297 1.04 5.80 -18.17
CA ALA A 297 -0.11 6.51 -18.68
C ALA A 297 -0.92 5.60 -19.61
N TYR A 298 -2.20 5.92 -19.75
CA TYR A 298 -3.13 5.15 -20.56
C TYR A 298 -4.11 6.07 -21.29
N THR A 299 -4.70 5.59 -22.39
CA THR A 299 -5.76 6.34 -23.06
C THR A 299 -7.14 6.02 -22.47
N ALA A 300 -7.90 7.06 -22.13
CA ALA A 300 -9.26 6.95 -21.64
C ALA A 300 -10.25 7.57 -22.64
N PRO A 301 -11.41 6.94 -22.88
CA PRO A 301 -12.46 7.53 -23.70
C PRO A 301 -13.12 8.69 -22.95
N LEU A 302 -13.35 9.78 -23.67
CA LEU A 302 -14.04 10.98 -23.25
C LEU A 302 -15.22 11.19 -24.16
N THR A 303 -16.42 11.20 -23.60
CA THR A 303 -17.64 11.46 -24.34
C THR A 303 -17.99 12.94 -24.24
N VAL A 304 -17.75 13.70 -25.31
CA VAL A 304 -18.07 15.13 -25.39
C VAL A 304 -19.41 15.30 -26.10
N THR A 305 -20.39 15.88 -25.42
CA THR A 305 -21.66 16.24 -26.05
C THR A 305 -21.53 17.64 -26.65
N ARG A 306 -21.54 17.75 -27.98
CA ARG A 306 -21.62 19.04 -28.66
C ARG A 306 -23.08 19.36 -28.95
N THR A 307 -23.62 20.36 -28.26
CA THR A 307 -24.88 20.99 -28.65
C THR A 307 -24.63 21.85 -29.87
N ASN A 308 -25.01 21.36 -31.05
CA ASN A 308 -25.12 22.21 -32.22
C ASN A 308 -26.51 22.85 -32.17
N SER A 309 -26.57 24.18 -32.06
CA SER A 309 -27.80 24.92 -32.33
C SER A 309 -27.99 24.95 -33.85
N VAL A 310 -28.81 24.04 -34.38
CA VAL A 310 -29.28 24.13 -35.76
C VAL A 310 -30.44 25.12 -35.75
N VAL A 311 -30.22 26.30 -36.33
CA VAL A 311 -31.33 27.16 -36.73
C VAL A 311 -31.92 26.53 -37.98
N VAL A 312 -33.08 25.88 -37.86
CA VAL A 312 -33.87 25.48 -39.01
C VAL A 312 -34.32 26.77 -39.68
N GLY A 313 -33.68 27.12 -40.80
CA GLY A 313 -34.18 28.18 -41.67
C GLY A 313 -35.43 27.68 -42.37
N ASP A 314 -36.46 28.53 -42.45
CA ASP A 314 -37.67 28.26 -43.22
C ASP A 314 -37.31 27.82 -44.64
N GLU A 315 -37.65 26.58 -45.00
CA GLU A 315 -37.74 26.21 -46.42
C GLU A 315 -39.00 26.86 -47.00
N PRO A 316 -38.92 27.48 -48.20
CA PRO A 316 -40.08 28.05 -48.85
C PRO A 316 -41.08 26.95 -49.20
N ALA A 317 -42.33 27.14 -48.79
CA ALA A 317 -43.45 26.27 -49.10
C ALA A 317 -43.49 25.94 -50.61
N ALA A 318 -43.38 24.66 -50.94
CA ALA A 318 -43.66 24.17 -52.29
C ALA A 318 -45.16 24.36 -52.60
N PRO A 319 -45.51 24.75 -53.84
CA PRO A 319 -46.90 25.02 -54.21
C PRO A 319 -47.75 23.74 -54.13
N LEU A 320 -48.95 23.93 -53.58
CA LEU A 320 -50.05 22.96 -53.61
C LEU A 320 -50.34 22.61 -55.07
N ASP A 321 -50.02 21.40 -55.51
CA ASP A 321 -50.83 20.65 -56.48
C ASP A 321 -50.38 19.18 -56.57
N SER A 322 -51.38 18.30 -56.75
CA SER A 322 -51.31 16.83 -56.90
C SER A 322 -51.25 15.99 -55.61
N ILE A 323 -52.39 15.92 -54.93
CA ILE A 323 -52.74 14.79 -54.05
C ILE A 323 -53.01 13.55 -54.93
N ILE A 324 -52.18 12.53 -54.82
CA ILE A 324 -52.53 11.13 -55.12
C ILE A 324 -52.19 10.31 -53.86
N PRO A 325 -53.14 9.57 -53.27
CA PRO A 325 -52.89 8.85 -52.02
C PRO A 325 -52.30 7.47 -52.31
N THR A 326 -51.16 7.14 -51.70
CA THR A 326 -50.70 5.75 -51.60
C THR A 326 -50.48 5.38 -50.14
N VAL A 327 -51.43 4.58 -49.68
CA VAL A 327 -51.55 3.83 -48.44
C VAL A 327 -50.30 2.99 -48.15
N ALA A 328 -49.72 3.09 -46.95
CA ALA A 328 -49.54 1.95 -46.01
C ALA A 328 -48.64 2.30 -44.81
N ALA A 329 -49.02 1.74 -43.65
CA ALA A 329 -48.31 1.67 -42.38
C ALA A 329 -48.29 2.93 -41.51
N ASN A 330 -49.38 3.14 -40.74
CA ASN A 330 -49.35 3.59 -39.34
C ASN A 330 -50.72 3.39 -38.63
N ALA A 331 -51.38 2.25 -38.87
CA ALA A 331 -52.71 1.96 -38.33
C ALA A 331 -52.72 1.39 -36.89
N ILE A 332 -51.61 1.46 -36.15
CA ILE A 332 -51.49 0.82 -34.82
C ILE A 332 -51.42 1.84 -33.67
N GLU A 333 -51.23 3.13 -33.94
CA GLU A 333 -51.12 4.14 -32.88
C GLU A 333 -52.47 4.78 -32.50
N SER A 334 -53.41 4.84 -33.43
CA SER A 334 -54.74 5.44 -33.24
C SER A 334 -55.69 4.61 -32.36
N LEU A 335 -55.35 3.35 -32.09
CA LEU A 335 -56.19 2.44 -31.29
C LEU A 335 -56.00 2.61 -29.77
N LYS A 336 -54.93 3.28 -29.32
CA LYS A 336 -54.69 3.54 -27.89
C LYS A 336 -55.57 4.66 -27.33
N MET A 337 -56.04 5.58 -28.18
CA MET A 337 -56.84 6.74 -27.77
C MET A 337 -58.34 6.45 -27.64
N TYR A 338 -58.79 5.23 -27.97
CA TYR A 338 -60.20 4.83 -27.85
C TYR A 338 -60.50 4.05 -26.55
N ILE A 339 -59.48 3.67 -25.76
CA ILE A 339 -59.64 2.78 -24.59
C ILE A 339 -59.68 3.54 -23.25
N PHE A 340 -59.21 4.79 -23.17
CA PHE A 340 -59.06 5.51 -21.89
C PHE A 340 -59.66 6.92 -21.87
N GLY A 341 -60.93 7.05 -22.29
CA GLY A 341 -61.64 8.32 -22.50
C GLY A 341 -61.49 9.46 -21.45
N ALA A 342 -61.16 10.64 -21.98
CA ALA A 342 -61.64 12.03 -21.78
C ALA A 342 -61.84 12.70 -20.40
N ALA A 343 -61.20 13.87 -20.23
CA ALA A 343 -61.77 15.17 -19.80
C ALA A 343 -60.68 16.26 -20.01
N GLY A 344 -60.91 17.49 -20.49
CA GLY A 344 -62.13 18.23 -20.78
C GLY A 344 -61.85 19.52 -21.59
N ALA A 345 -62.97 20.07 -22.11
CA ALA A 345 -63.30 21.45 -22.50
C ALA A 345 -62.35 22.28 -23.39
N ALA A 346 -62.83 22.55 -24.61
CA ALA A 346 -62.38 23.61 -25.49
C ALA A 346 -63.15 24.93 -25.24
N THR A 347 -62.46 26.07 -25.28
CA THR A 347 -63.01 27.42 -25.46
C THR A 347 -62.39 28.05 -26.72
N PRO A 348 -63.18 28.67 -27.61
CA PRO A 348 -62.66 29.29 -28.84
C PRO A 348 -62.32 30.76 -28.60
N GLY A 349 -61.11 31.19 -29.00
CA GLY A 349 -60.75 32.60 -29.10
C GLY A 349 -59.31 32.91 -28.71
N ALA A 350 -58.39 32.86 -29.68
CA ALA A 350 -57.17 33.66 -29.69
C ALA A 350 -56.57 33.66 -31.10
N GLU A 351 -56.18 34.84 -31.56
CA GLU A 351 -55.48 35.11 -32.83
C GLU A 351 -54.16 34.32 -32.96
N PRO A 352 -53.61 34.12 -34.18
CA PRO A 352 -52.40 33.33 -34.36
C PRO A 352 -51.19 34.07 -33.78
N VAL A 353 -50.76 33.67 -32.59
CA VAL A 353 -49.45 34.00 -32.04
C VAL A 353 -48.43 33.18 -32.81
N ALA A 354 -47.43 33.85 -33.39
CA ALA A 354 -46.29 33.19 -34.03
C ALA A 354 -45.69 32.15 -33.08
N GLU A 355 -45.62 30.88 -33.51
CA GLU A 355 -44.92 29.84 -32.75
C GLU A 355 -43.47 30.26 -32.54
N PRO A 356 -42.91 30.09 -31.32
CA PRO A 356 -41.47 30.22 -31.15
C PRO A 356 -40.80 29.15 -32.01
N SER A 357 -39.79 29.55 -32.76
CA SER A 357 -38.93 28.64 -33.53
C SER A 357 -38.52 27.44 -32.66
N HIS A 358 -38.92 26.24 -33.10
CA HIS A 358 -38.50 24.99 -32.47
C HIS A 358 -36.99 24.84 -32.67
N VAL A 359 -36.20 25.16 -31.64
CA VAL A 359 -34.79 24.80 -31.59
C VAL A 359 -34.71 23.32 -31.21
N GLU A 360 -34.61 22.46 -32.22
CA GLU A 360 -34.32 21.05 -31.99
C GLU A 360 -32.83 20.93 -31.62
N MET A 361 -32.55 20.80 -30.31
CA MET A 361 -31.20 20.61 -29.78
C MET A 361 -30.73 19.19 -30.09
N MET A 362 -30.29 18.93 -31.33
CA MET A 362 -29.66 17.67 -31.69
C MET A 362 -28.22 17.64 -31.16
N GLY A 363 -28.05 17.11 -29.94
CA GLY A 363 -26.74 16.89 -29.34
C GLY A 363 -25.97 15.81 -30.11
N SER A 364 -24.87 16.17 -30.76
CA SER A 364 -23.95 15.19 -31.35
C SER A 364 -22.94 14.77 -30.28
N THR A 365 -22.90 13.47 -29.98
CA THR A 365 -21.98 12.90 -29.00
C THR A 365 -20.72 12.42 -29.72
N GLU A 366 -19.57 13.05 -29.43
CA GLU A 366 -18.26 12.69 -30.00
C GLU A 366 -17.39 12.03 -28.91
N THR A 367 -16.93 10.80 -29.16
CA THR A 367 -15.97 10.12 -28.26
C THR A 367 -14.54 10.43 -28.69
N ARG A 368 -13.79 11.11 -27.83
CA ARG A 368 -12.35 11.38 -28.00
C ARG A 368 -11.54 10.53 -27.04
N TYR A 369 -10.28 10.25 -27.37
CA TYR A 369 -9.37 9.54 -26.47
C TYR A 369 -8.31 10.51 -25.97
N ILE A 370 -8.14 10.60 -24.65
CA ILE A 370 -7.09 11.41 -24.02
C ILE A 370 -6.10 10.55 -23.27
N SER A 371 -4.86 11.03 -23.24
CA SER A 371 -3.80 10.50 -22.38
C SER A 371 -4.07 10.88 -20.93
N GLN A 372 -4.14 9.89 -20.05
CA GLN A 372 -4.25 10.08 -18.60
C GLN A 372 -3.02 9.46 -17.90
N PRO A 373 -2.21 10.25 -17.19
CA PRO A 373 -1.15 9.72 -16.33
C PRO A 373 -1.73 9.11 -15.06
N CYS A 374 -1.03 8.12 -14.49
CA CYS A 374 -1.44 7.50 -13.22
C CYS A 374 -1.24 8.42 -12.01
N ILE A 375 -0.31 9.36 -12.10
CA ILE A 375 -0.10 10.42 -11.11
C ILE A 375 -0.68 11.71 -11.66
N ALA A 376 -1.48 12.42 -10.85
CA ALA A 376 -2.07 13.69 -11.22
C ALA A 376 -1.63 14.85 -10.33
N THR A 377 -1.14 14.60 -9.12
CA THR A 377 -0.87 15.66 -8.14
C THR A 377 0.54 15.65 -7.58
N THR A 378 0.98 16.82 -7.09
CA THR A 378 2.23 16.95 -6.32
C THR A 378 2.23 16.09 -5.05
N GLY A 379 1.08 15.96 -4.39
CA GLY A 379 0.91 15.15 -3.19
C GLY A 379 1.08 13.65 -3.42
N GLU A 380 0.46 13.10 -4.47
CA GLU A 380 0.63 11.70 -4.87
C GLU A 380 2.10 11.39 -5.20
N THR A 381 2.75 12.30 -5.94
CA THR A 381 4.16 12.21 -6.29
C THR A 381 5.02 12.15 -5.03
N PHE A 382 4.82 13.09 -4.10
CA PHE A 382 5.53 13.11 -2.82
C PHE A 382 5.34 11.81 -2.05
N ALA A 383 4.12 11.29 -1.96
CA ALA A 383 3.84 10.04 -1.24
C ALA A 383 4.59 8.85 -1.85
N ILE A 384 4.62 8.73 -3.19
CA ILE A 384 5.35 7.68 -3.90
C ILE A 384 6.85 7.79 -3.64
N TRP A 385 7.44 8.98 -3.81
CA TRP A 385 8.87 9.17 -3.62
C TRP A 385 9.30 8.97 -2.16
N LEU A 386 8.51 9.43 -1.20
CA LEU A 386 8.75 9.17 0.22
C LEU A 386 8.83 7.67 0.47
N ASN A 387 7.86 6.89 -0.04
CA ASN A 387 7.83 5.43 0.09
C ASN A 387 9.03 4.77 -0.59
N VAL A 388 9.36 5.16 -1.83
CA VAL A 388 10.49 4.60 -2.59
C VAL A 388 11.83 4.86 -1.89
N VAL A 389 12.08 6.11 -1.49
CA VAL A 389 13.33 6.51 -0.81
C VAL A 389 13.47 5.81 0.54
N TYR A 390 12.38 5.67 1.29
CA TYR A 390 12.36 4.93 2.54
C TYR A 390 12.62 3.42 2.36
N LEU A 391 12.01 2.81 1.33
CA LEU A 391 12.14 1.37 1.09
C LEU A 391 13.52 0.97 0.54
N ALA A 392 14.23 1.87 -0.15
CA ALA A 392 15.54 1.58 -0.74
C ALA A 392 16.60 1.06 0.26
N PRO A 393 16.95 1.78 1.34
CA PRO A 393 17.91 1.28 2.33
C PRO A 393 17.39 0.06 3.08
N LEU A 394 16.07 -0.01 3.32
CA LEU A 394 15.45 -1.15 3.99
C LEU A 394 15.62 -2.44 3.17
N THR A 395 15.33 -2.35 1.88
CA THR A 395 15.48 -3.45 0.93
C THR A 395 16.92 -3.94 0.89
N TYR A 396 17.89 -3.03 0.80
CA TYR A 396 19.30 -3.36 0.83
C TYR A 396 19.68 -4.12 2.11
N LEU A 397 19.26 -3.61 3.29
CA LEU A 397 19.57 -4.23 4.58
C LEU A 397 18.97 -5.64 4.71
N PHE A 398 17.72 -5.84 4.28
CA PHE A 398 17.06 -7.14 4.34
C PHE A 398 17.67 -8.16 3.37
N VAL A 399 18.01 -7.74 2.15
CA VAL A 399 18.70 -8.60 1.17
C VAL A 399 20.08 -9.01 1.69
N SER A 400 20.84 -8.06 2.22
CA SER A 400 22.15 -8.32 2.83
C SER A 400 22.04 -9.32 3.99
N PHE A 401 21.09 -9.12 4.91
CA PHE A 401 20.81 -10.04 6.00
C PHE A 401 20.46 -11.46 5.51
N PHE A 402 19.64 -11.58 4.47
CA PHE A 402 19.24 -12.87 3.92
C PHE A 402 20.41 -13.63 3.29
N ILE A 403 21.24 -12.94 2.51
CA ILE A 403 22.45 -13.51 1.89
C ILE A 403 23.38 -14.03 2.99
N ALA A 404 23.63 -13.22 4.03
CA ALA A 404 24.48 -13.60 5.14
C ALA A 404 23.91 -14.80 5.93
N SER A 405 22.62 -14.77 6.27
CA SER A 405 21.99 -15.74 7.17
C SER A 405 21.68 -17.08 6.52
N TYR A 406 21.35 -17.10 5.23
CA TYR A 406 20.83 -18.28 4.55
C TYR A 406 21.69 -18.76 3.38
N VAL A 407 22.16 -17.86 2.52
CA VAL A 407 22.94 -18.25 1.33
C VAL A 407 24.37 -18.63 1.72
N LYS A 408 25.06 -17.76 2.46
CA LYS A 408 26.44 -18.00 2.89
C LYS A 408 26.53 -19.20 3.85
N ARG A 409 25.55 -19.35 4.75
CA ARG A 409 25.41 -20.50 5.67
C ARG A 409 25.15 -21.81 4.93
N SER A 410 24.26 -21.82 3.93
CA SER A 410 23.99 -23.01 3.12
C SER A 410 25.23 -23.41 2.33
N ASN A 411 25.90 -22.46 1.69
CA ASN A 411 27.11 -22.74 0.90
C ASN A 411 28.28 -23.24 1.78
N ALA A 412 28.41 -22.72 3.01
CA ALA A 412 29.38 -23.22 3.98
C ALA A 412 29.04 -24.65 4.44
N ALA A 413 27.78 -24.94 4.75
CA ALA A 413 27.33 -26.28 5.13
C ALA A 413 27.50 -27.30 3.98
N THR A 414 27.20 -26.92 2.74
CA THR A 414 27.41 -27.77 1.55
C THR A 414 28.89 -28.00 1.26
N LYS A 415 29.76 -26.98 1.45
CA LYS A 415 31.22 -27.14 1.31
C LYS A 415 31.82 -28.05 2.38
N ILE A 416 31.30 -28.04 3.60
CA ILE A 416 31.72 -28.94 4.67
C ILE A 416 31.27 -30.39 4.38
N GLY A 417 30.06 -30.58 3.85
CA GLY A 417 29.57 -31.90 3.41
C GLY A 417 30.30 -32.51 2.20
N GLY A 418 31.10 -31.71 1.47
CA GLY A 418 31.86 -32.15 0.30
C GLY A 418 33.27 -32.68 0.59
N LYS A 419 33.80 -32.54 1.81
CA LYS A 419 35.10 -33.12 2.19
C LYS A 419 34.88 -34.38 3.03
N LYS A 420 35.20 -35.54 2.45
CA LYS A 420 35.33 -36.84 3.17
C LYS A 420 36.46 -36.75 4.19
N ALA A 421 36.17 -36.23 5.37
CA ALA A 421 36.90 -36.50 6.59
C ALA A 421 35.87 -36.38 7.70
N THR A 422 35.54 -37.49 8.36
CA THR A 422 34.62 -37.57 9.50
C THR A 422 35.18 -36.73 10.65
N PRO A 423 34.64 -35.54 10.95
CA PRO A 423 35.06 -34.80 12.12
C PRO A 423 34.11 -35.17 13.26
N SER A 424 34.66 -35.33 14.45
CA SER A 424 33.90 -35.50 15.69
C SER A 424 32.78 -34.46 15.77
N VAL A 425 31.58 -34.90 16.16
CA VAL A 425 30.37 -34.07 16.28
C VAL A 425 30.61 -32.82 17.14
N ASN A 426 31.58 -32.88 18.07
CA ASN A 426 31.89 -31.77 18.96
C ASN A 426 32.79 -30.68 18.32
N ASP A 427 33.67 -31.05 17.39
CA ASP A 427 34.58 -30.09 16.74
C ASP A 427 33.86 -29.24 15.67
N ASN A 428 32.89 -29.84 14.98
CA ASN A 428 32.05 -29.13 14.01
C ASN A 428 31.08 -28.15 14.68
N VAL A 429 30.61 -28.47 15.89
CA VAL A 429 29.73 -27.60 16.67
C VAL A 429 30.51 -26.41 17.22
N ALA A 430 31.71 -26.63 17.78
CA ALA A 430 32.56 -25.55 18.29
C ALA A 430 33.06 -24.61 17.18
N LEU A 431 33.40 -25.12 16.00
CA LEU A 431 33.84 -24.30 14.86
C LEU A 431 32.66 -23.56 14.19
N ALA A 432 31.48 -24.18 14.11
CA ALA A 432 30.25 -23.55 13.62
C ALA A 432 29.69 -22.51 14.61
N GLU A 433 29.87 -22.73 15.91
CA GLU A 433 29.53 -21.79 16.96
C GLU A 433 30.48 -20.59 16.92
N LYS A 434 31.80 -20.81 16.84
CA LYS A 434 32.81 -19.74 16.71
C LYS A 434 32.62 -18.89 15.45
N ALA A 435 32.37 -19.50 14.30
CA ALA A 435 32.09 -18.79 13.04
C ALA A 435 30.71 -18.09 13.04
N GLY A 436 29.72 -18.63 13.75
CA GLY A 436 28.42 -18.00 13.96
C GLY A 436 28.49 -16.79 14.87
N TRP A 437 29.33 -16.86 15.91
CA TRP A 437 29.62 -15.73 16.80
C TRP A 437 30.41 -14.63 16.10
N ASP A 438 31.34 -14.94 15.21
CA ASP A 438 32.13 -13.93 14.48
C ASP A 438 31.30 -13.21 13.39
N ALA A 439 30.37 -13.91 12.74
CA ALA A 439 29.41 -13.30 11.81
C ALA A 439 28.33 -12.46 12.53
N ALA A 440 27.88 -12.91 13.71
CA ALA A 440 26.98 -12.13 14.56
C ALA A 440 27.69 -10.88 15.11
N LYS A 441 28.96 -10.97 15.51
CA LYS A 441 29.78 -9.83 15.95
C LYS A 441 30.04 -8.82 14.83
N GLY A 442 30.22 -9.26 13.58
CA GLY A 442 30.39 -8.35 12.44
C GLY A 442 29.16 -7.45 12.22
N ILE A 443 27.97 -8.01 12.32
CA ILE A 443 26.70 -7.27 12.23
C ILE A 443 26.39 -6.52 13.53
N GLU A 444 26.77 -7.04 14.71
CA GLU A 444 26.61 -6.35 15.99
C GLU A 444 27.49 -5.08 16.05
N LYS A 445 28.69 -5.10 15.46
CA LYS A 445 29.61 -3.96 15.42
C LYS A 445 29.14 -2.84 14.49
N GLU A 446 28.44 -3.18 13.40
CA GLU A 446 27.98 -2.22 12.39
C GLU A 446 26.52 -1.75 12.64
N VAL A 447 25.68 -2.55 13.32
CA VAL A 447 24.28 -2.21 13.63
C VAL A 447 24.07 -1.72 15.07
N TYR A 448 24.94 -2.05 16.04
CA TYR A 448 24.74 -1.71 17.46
C TYR A 448 25.79 -0.79 18.11
N GLY A 449 26.72 -0.19 17.35
CA GLY A 449 27.68 0.76 17.92
C GLY A 449 28.59 0.11 18.97
N GLY A 450 29.68 -0.51 18.49
CA GLY A 450 30.65 -1.19 19.31
C GLY A 450 31.51 -0.27 20.19
N GLU A 451 31.78 -0.77 21.40
CA GLU A 451 32.98 -0.68 22.27
C GLU A 451 32.52 -0.74 23.73
N SER A 452 33.20 -1.37 24.69
CA SER A 452 34.28 -2.38 24.82
C SER A 452 34.23 -2.82 26.31
N MET A 453 35.03 -3.82 26.74
CA MET A 453 35.28 -4.26 28.15
C MET A 453 34.22 -5.20 28.78
N ILE A 454 34.50 -6.34 29.43
CA ILE A 454 35.69 -7.00 30.01
C ILE A 454 35.39 -8.51 30.10
N ASN A 455 36.41 -9.37 29.94
CA ASN A 455 36.61 -10.48 30.89
C ASN A 455 38.11 -10.74 31.01
N GLY A 456 38.65 -10.27 32.13
CA GLY A 456 39.87 -10.82 32.70
C GLY A 456 39.49 -11.94 33.66
N SER A 457 40.24 -13.04 33.58
CA SER A 457 40.72 -13.95 34.65
C SER A 457 41.06 -15.26 33.94
N SER A 458 42.34 -15.48 33.62
CA SER A 458 43.34 -16.16 34.46
C SER A 458 43.45 -17.62 34.03
N ASP A 459 44.54 -17.95 33.36
CA ASP A 459 45.36 -19.11 33.73
C ASP A 459 46.76 -18.95 33.13
N GLU A 460 47.74 -19.07 34.01
CA GLU A 460 49.15 -19.16 33.72
C GLU A 460 49.43 -20.33 32.77
N ASN A 461 50.21 -20.09 31.71
CA ASN A 461 51.39 -20.91 31.48
C ASN A 461 52.31 -20.26 30.45
N THR A 462 53.47 -19.88 30.96
CA THR A 462 54.72 -19.67 30.23
C THR A 462 55.04 -20.83 29.30
N SER A 463 55.30 -20.57 28.02
CA SER A 463 56.09 -21.49 27.19
C SER A 463 56.91 -20.73 26.14
N SER A 464 58.20 -20.67 26.40
CA SER A 464 59.31 -20.22 25.55
C SER A 464 59.41 -21.00 24.21
N PRO A 465 60.17 -20.50 23.22
CA PRO A 465 60.26 -21.11 21.89
C PRO A 465 61.10 -22.41 21.89
N PRO A 466 60.97 -23.28 20.87
CA PRO A 466 61.51 -24.64 20.91
C PRO A 466 63.05 -24.63 20.79
N PRO A 467 63.77 -25.49 21.53
CA PRO A 467 65.21 -25.57 21.42
C PRO A 467 65.66 -26.50 20.29
N LYS A 468 66.76 -26.10 19.65
CA LYS A 468 67.54 -26.90 18.71
C LYS A 468 68.11 -28.13 19.42
N LYS A 469 68.04 -29.29 18.77
CA LYS A 469 68.73 -30.52 19.20
C LYS A 469 70.24 -30.29 19.24
N ALA A 470 70.86 -30.47 20.40
CA ALA A 470 72.28 -30.75 20.55
C ALA A 470 72.45 -31.95 21.49
N ASN A 471 73.17 -32.97 21.01
CA ASN A 471 73.56 -34.15 21.76
C ASN A 471 74.44 -33.78 22.96
N GLY A 472 74.18 -34.38 24.12
CA GLY A 472 75.00 -34.17 25.31
C GLY A 472 74.66 -35.14 26.43
N LYS A 473 75.34 -36.29 26.42
CA LYS A 473 75.26 -37.38 27.39
C LYS A 473 75.77 -36.91 28.77
N ALA A 474 75.09 -37.38 29.82
CA ALA A 474 75.66 -37.95 31.05
C ALA A 474 75.25 -37.32 32.41
N ARG A 475 74.83 -38.24 33.28
CA ARG A 475 75.27 -38.42 34.68
C ARG A 475 74.41 -37.85 35.82
N ARG A 476 73.43 -38.66 36.22
CA ARG A 476 73.28 -39.38 37.51
C ARG A 476 73.77 -38.71 38.82
N ARG A 477 72.88 -38.86 39.82
CA ARG A 477 73.01 -38.82 41.31
C ARG A 477 72.43 -37.54 41.92
N ALA A 478 71.65 -37.60 43.00
CA ALA A 478 71.17 -38.70 43.84
C ALA A 478 69.78 -38.32 44.38
#